data_AF-A0A2R6MNS7-F1
#
_entry.id   AF-A0A2R6MNS7-F1
#
_cell.length_a   1.000
_cell.length_b   1.000
_cell.length_c   1.000
_cell.angle_alpha   90.00
_cell.angle_beta   90.00
_cell.angle_gamma   90.00
#
_symmetry.space_group_name_H-M   'P 1'
#
loop_
_entity.id
_entity.type
_entity.pdbx_description
1 polymer ?
#
loop_
_entity_poly.entity_id
_entity_poly.type
_entity_poly.pdbx_seq_one_letter_code
_entity_poly.pdbx_strand_id
1 'polypeptide(L)'
;LGFRGFLASAAVSEVAFFVYRDLRDRGFYLSPAREDRDGKTVDFVVYPRGKGPWDDEVAYRVRAVGERDGVPAATLSGLAGTTEGTGVLAVVDEESELSYFAVAAPTLTGSSYDDVPAVTGELVTDRVLVPDPPETLHGRAFYGQRLDGTVQLSLVEAASLAARGRLGLAGRADAERALVDRGREVEGKRFDRRLQVYDALRTAGIVPKTGYKFGADFRTYADVESVADLGHSERLVRVLPADHTFAPRDIALDVRLAHGVRKEMTVALVDGGIEWLAVTRLTP
;
A
#
# COMPACT_ATOMS: atom_id res chain seq x y z
N LEU A 1 42.26 -9.71 -11.52
CA LEU A 1 41.08 -10.45 -12.04
C LEU A 1 40.54 -9.69 -13.25
N GLY A 2 40.20 -10.36 -14.36
CA GLY A 2 39.46 -9.71 -15.46
C GLY A 2 37.97 -9.57 -15.12
N PHE A 3 37.21 -8.81 -15.92
CA PHE A 3 35.80 -8.50 -15.66
C PHE A 3 34.92 -9.73 -15.34
N ARG A 4 35.01 -10.79 -16.17
CA ARG A 4 34.29 -12.06 -15.92
C ARG A 4 34.67 -12.70 -14.58
N GLY A 5 35.95 -12.66 -14.22
CA GLY A 5 36.45 -13.20 -12.95
C GLY A 5 36.06 -12.36 -11.74
N PHE A 6 35.76 -11.07 -11.93
CA PHE A 6 35.22 -10.20 -10.90
C PHE A 6 33.74 -10.47 -10.64
N LEU A 7 32.90 -10.58 -11.69
CA LEU A 7 31.48 -10.90 -11.55
C LEU A 7 31.23 -12.32 -11.03
N ALA A 8 32.07 -13.29 -11.40
CA ALA A 8 31.99 -14.65 -10.89
C ALA A 8 32.53 -14.79 -9.44
N SER A 9 33.03 -13.71 -8.83
CA SER A 9 33.54 -13.74 -7.47
C SER A 9 32.42 -13.48 -6.47
N ALA A 10 32.45 -14.15 -5.32
CA ALA A 10 31.56 -13.83 -4.20
C ALA A 10 31.94 -12.50 -3.49
N ALA A 11 33.00 -11.82 -3.96
CA ALA A 11 33.49 -10.60 -3.33
C ALA A 11 32.58 -9.38 -3.61
N VAL A 12 31.83 -9.39 -4.71
CA VAL A 12 30.92 -8.32 -5.09
C VAL A 12 29.66 -8.92 -5.70
N SER A 13 28.50 -8.53 -5.19
CA SER A 13 27.21 -8.90 -5.78
C SER A 13 27.09 -8.30 -7.19
N GLU A 14 26.80 -9.15 -8.19
CA GLU A 14 26.53 -8.73 -9.56
C GLU A 14 25.39 -7.71 -9.63
N VAL A 15 24.32 -7.93 -8.87
CA VAL A 15 23.19 -7.00 -8.72
C VAL A 15 23.66 -5.63 -8.24
N ALA A 16 24.47 -5.61 -7.18
CA ALA A 16 25.00 -4.37 -6.61
C ALA A 16 25.92 -3.65 -7.61
N PHE A 17 26.71 -4.39 -8.40
CA PHE A 17 27.55 -3.81 -9.46
C PHE A 17 26.72 -3.12 -10.55
N PHE A 18 25.62 -3.73 -11.01
CA PHE A 18 24.78 -3.12 -12.04
C PHE A 18 24.12 -1.82 -11.56
N VAL A 19 23.57 -1.82 -10.34
CA VAL A 19 23.05 -0.60 -9.70
C VAL A 19 24.13 0.47 -9.58
N TYR A 20 25.32 0.08 -9.12
CA TYR A 20 26.44 1.01 -9.00
C TYR A 20 26.82 1.63 -10.33
N ARG A 21 26.97 0.81 -11.38
CA ARG A 21 27.34 1.27 -12.72
C ARG A 21 26.31 2.27 -13.27
N ASP A 22 25.02 1.93 -13.24
CA ASP A 22 23.97 2.82 -13.77
C ASP A 22 23.92 4.16 -13.03
N LEU A 23 24.00 4.18 -11.69
CA LEU A 23 24.02 5.43 -10.94
C LEU A 23 25.28 6.27 -11.22
N ARG A 24 26.45 5.63 -11.40
CA ARG A 24 27.69 6.33 -11.82
C ARG A 24 27.54 6.92 -13.22
N ASP A 25 26.98 6.17 -14.17
CA ASP A 25 26.76 6.62 -15.55
C ASP A 25 25.77 7.80 -15.60
N ARG A 26 24.83 7.86 -14.66
CA ARG A 26 23.91 9.00 -14.44
C ARG A 26 24.54 10.20 -13.73
N GLY A 27 25.84 10.12 -13.38
CA GLY A 27 26.61 11.21 -12.77
C GLY A 27 26.50 11.29 -11.25
N PHE A 28 25.95 10.29 -10.58
CA PHE A 28 25.91 10.26 -9.11
C PHE A 28 27.26 9.82 -8.53
N TYR A 29 27.59 10.36 -7.35
CA TYR A 29 28.52 9.72 -6.45
C TYR A 29 27.73 8.80 -5.52
N LEU A 30 28.28 7.64 -5.20
CA LEU A 30 27.71 6.74 -4.22
C LEU A 30 28.81 5.99 -3.47
N SER A 31 28.52 5.63 -2.23
CA SER A 31 29.39 4.83 -1.37
C SER A 31 28.66 3.59 -0.86
N PRO A 32 29.35 2.48 -0.59
CA PRO A 32 28.76 1.36 0.13
C PRO A 32 28.22 1.85 1.48
N ALA A 33 27.00 1.46 1.81
CA ALA A 33 26.42 1.72 3.11
C ALA A 33 27.24 1.01 4.20
N ARG A 34 27.37 1.65 5.36
CA ARG A 34 28.02 1.06 6.53
C ARG A 34 26.97 0.69 7.56
N GLU A 35 26.97 -0.56 8.02
CA GLU A 35 25.92 -1.06 8.93
C GLU A 35 25.77 -0.23 10.21
N ASP A 36 26.88 0.29 10.74
CA ASP A 36 26.95 1.09 11.97
C ASP A 36 26.37 2.50 11.83
N ARG A 37 26.34 3.04 10.60
CA ARG A 37 25.86 4.40 10.30
C ARG A 37 24.53 4.43 9.55
N ASP A 38 24.36 3.53 8.60
CA ASP A 38 23.32 3.55 7.58
C ASP A 38 22.25 2.46 7.78
N GLY A 39 22.49 1.54 8.73
CA GLY A 39 21.66 0.37 9.00
C GLY A 39 21.92 -0.80 8.04
N LYS A 40 21.30 -1.95 8.33
CA LYS A 40 21.52 -3.21 7.58
C LYS A 40 20.67 -3.33 6.30
N THR A 41 19.81 -2.35 6.05
CA THR A 41 18.73 -2.48 5.05
C THR A 41 19.14 -1.95 3.67
N VAL A 42 20.25 -1.22 3.57
CA VAL A 42 20.67 -0.51 2.36
C VAL A 42 22.08 -0.93 1.97
N ASP A 43 22.35 -0.97 0.67
CA ASP A 43 23.66 -1.34 0.11
C ASP A 43 24.47 -0.10 -0.30
N PHE A 44 23.80 0.99 -0.67
CA PHE A 44 24.44 2.22 -1.11
C PHE A 44 23.83 3.47 -0.49
N VAL A 45 24.70 4.44 -0.21
CA VAL A 45 24.35 5.84 0.04
C VAL A 45 24.71 6.63 -1.21
N VAL A 46 23.73 7.28 -1.81
CA VAL A 46 23.87 8.05 -3.05
C VAL A 46 23.72 9.53 -2.73
N TYR A 47 24.65 10.33 -3.22
CA TYR A 47 24.73 11.77 -2.97
C TYR A 47 24.18 12.55 -4.17
N PRO A 48 23.61 13.75 -3.98
CA PRO A 48 23.17 14.59 -5.08
C PRO A 48 24.27 14.79 -6.15
N ARG A 49 23.88 15.02 -7.40
CA ARG A 49 24.85 15.25 -8.48
C ARG A 49 25.76 16.43 -8.14
N GLY A 50 27.08 16.22 -8.30
CA GLY A 50 28.10 17.20 -7.92
C GLY A 50 28.50 17.20 -6.45
N LYS A 51 27.83 16.40 -5.60
CA LYS A 51 28.19 16.17 -4.19
C LYS A 51 28.81 14.78 -3.99
N GLY A 52 29.41 14.59 -2.83
CA GLY A 52 30.01 13.33 -2.40
C GLY A 52 29.88 13.09 -0.90
N PRO A 53 30.59 12.08 -0.36
CA PRO A 53 30.47 11.64 1.03
C PRO A 53 30.97 12.66 2.06
N TRP A 54 31.63 13.71 1.60
CA TRP A 54 32.10 14.86 2.37
C TRP A 54 31.06 15.97 2.46
N ASP A 55 30.01 15.89 1.65
CA ASP A 55 28.87 16.80 1.71
C ASP A 55 27.77 16.11 2.53
N ASP A 56 27.30 16.74 3.61
CA ASP A 56 26.27 16.20 4.52
C ASP A 56 24.86 16.18 3.89
N GLU A 57 24.73 15.66 2.67
CA GLU A 57 23.46 15.55 1.96
C GLU A 57 23.35 14.21 1.23
N VAL A 58 22.30 13.45 1.54
CA VAL A 58 21.99 12.17 0.92
C VAL A 58 20.79 12.35 -0.02
N ALA A 59 20.96 11.94 -1.28
CA ALA A 59 19.86 11.90 -2.24
C ALA A 59 19.04 10.61 -2.06
N TYR A 60 19.72 9.46 -2.05
CA TYR A 60 19.08 8.15 -1.99
C TYR A 60 19.80 7.20 -1.05
N ARG A 61 19.04 6.35 -0.37
CA ARG A 61 19.53 5.17 0.34
C ARG A 61 18.98 3.95 -0.37
N VAL A 62 19.86 3.21 -1.07
CA VAL A 62 19.46 2.22 -2.07
C VAL A 62 19.68 0.81 -1.55
N ARG A 63 18.64 -0.02 -1.63
CA ARG A 63 18.70 -1.48 -1.48
C ARG A 63 18.64 -2.12 -2.87
N ALA A 64 19.66 -2.89 -3.24
CA ALA A 64 19.76 -3.57 -4.52
C ALA A 64 19.29 -5.03 -4.39
N VAL A 65 18.39 -5.46 -5.28
CA VAL A 65 17.86 -6.82 -5.35
C VAL A 65 17.75 -7.30 -6.79
N GLY A 66 17.92 -8.59 -7.03
CA GLY A 66 17.57 -9.23 -8.29
C GLY A 66 16.06 -9.47 -8.38
N GLU A 67 15.51 -9.57 -9.59
CA GLU A 67 14.07 -9.79 -9.82
C GLU A 67 13.48 -11.04 -9.16
N ARG A 68 14.31 -12.04 -8.84
CA ARG A 68 13.93 -13.33 -8.23
C ARG A 68 14.15 -13.37 -6.71
N ASP A 69 14.74 -12.33 -6.14
CA ASP A 69 14.98 -12.26 -4.70
C ASP A 69 13.66 -12.10 -3.94
N GLY A 70 13.58 -12.68 -2.74
CA GLY A 70 12.51 -12.35 -1.81
C GLY A 70 12.80 -11.01 -1.14
N VAL A 71 11.83 -10.10 -1.12
CA VAL A 71 11.92 -8.82 -0.43
C VAL A 71 10.99 -8.83 0.78
N PRO A 72 11.49 -9.11 2.00
CA PRO A 72 10.68 -9.01 3.21
C PRO A 72 10.07 -7.62 3.37
N ALA A 73 8.85 -7.53 3.89
CA ALA A 73 8.18 -6.26 4.14
C ALA A 73 9.01 -5.33 5.04
N ALA A 74 9.71 -5.88 6.02
CA ALA A 74 10.65 -5.15 6.88
C ALA A 74 11.76 -4.41 6.10
N THR A 75 12.15 -4.91 4.92
CA THR A 75 13.09 -4.20 4.03
C THR A 75 12.47 -2.92 3.49
N LEU A 76 11.22 -2.95 3.04
CA LEU A 76 10.50 -1.77 2.57
C LEU A 76 10.20 -0.80 3.73
N SER A 77 9.81 -1.31 4.89
CA SER A 77 9.65 -0.53 6.13
C SER A 77 10.93 0.21 6.50
N GLY A 78 12.08 -0.47 6.45
CA GLY A 78 13.38 0.15 6.72
C GLY A 78 13.76 1.23 5.69
N LEU A 79 13.37 1.07 4.42
CA LEU A 79 13.54 2.11 3.40
C LEU A 79 12.61 3.30 3.64
N ALA A 80 11.33 3.06 3.96
CA ALA A 80 10.37 4.12 4.29
C ALA A 80 10.77 4.93 5.53
N GLY A 81 11.42 4.29 6.50
CA GLY A 81 11.89 4.90 7.74
C GLY A 81 13.21 5.67 7.62
N THR A 82 13.75 5.83 6.41
CA THR A 82 14.99 6.61 6.20
C THR A 82 14.76 8.08 6.54
N THR A 83 15.64 8.64 7.37
CA THR A 83 15.54 10.04 7.84
C THR A 83 16.24 11.04 6.94
N GLU A 84 17.23 10.58 6.16
CA GLU A 84 18.03 11.39 5.24
C GLU A 84 18.02 10.76 3.85
N GLY A 85 17.58 11.55 2.86
CA GLY A 85 17.36 11.10 1.49
C GLY A 85 16.13 10.21 1.34
N THR A 86 15.88 9.76 0.12
CA THR A 86 14.76 8.85 -0.18
C THR A 86 15.23 7.40 -0.09
N GLY A 87 14.47 6.55 0.60
CA GLY A 87 14.64 5.10 0.55
C GLY A 87 14.26 4.54 -0.82
N VAL A 88 15.16 3.80 -1.46
CA VAL A 88 14.98 3.29 -2.82
C VAL A 88 15.23 1.79 -2.88
N LEU A 89 14.29 1.05 -3.45
CA LEU A 89 14.52 -0.33 -3.90
C LEU A 89 14.96 -0.28 -5.38
N ALA A 90 16.15 -0.77 -5.66
CA ALA A 90 16.65 -0.97 -7.02
C ALA A 90 16.55 -2.45 -7.39
N VAL A 91 15.78 -2.74 -8.44
CA VAL A 91 15.57 -4.10 -8.95
C VAL A 91 16.32 -4.27 -10.25
N VAL A 92 17.18 -5.29 -10.31
CA VAL A 92 17.88 -5.73 -11.53
C VAL A 92 17.17 -6.95 -12.09
N ASP A 93 16.74 -6.89 -13.34
CA ASP A 93 16.11 -8.03 -14.01
C ASP A 93 17.11 -9.01 -14.66
N GLU A 94 16.60 -10.09 -15.27
CA GLU A 94 17.44 -11.09 -15.93
C GLU A 94 18.19 -10.59 -17.17
N GLU A 95 17.77 -9.45 -17.75
CA GLU A 95 18.42 -8.78 -18.87
C GLU A 95 19.36 -7.65 -18.40
N SER A 96 19.55 -7.52 -17.08
CA SER A 96 20.31 -6.45 -16.42
C SER A 96 19.71 -5.04 -16.59
N GLU A 97 18.41 -4.93 -16.91
CA GLU A 97 17.69 -3.67 -16.84
C GLU A 97 17.36 -3.31 -15.39
N LEU A 98 17.27 -2.00 -15.12
CA LEU A 98 17.10 -1.45 -13.79
C LEU A 98 15.76 -0.75 -13.64
N SER A 99 15.05 -1.10 -12.56
CA SER A 99 13.87 -0.39 -12.09
C SER A 99 14.11 0.13 -10.68
N TYR A 100 13.85 1.42 -10.47
CA TYR A 100 13.97 2.06 -9.16
C TYR A 100 12.58 2.40 -8.62
N PHE A 101 12.38 2.07 -7.35
CA PHE A 101 11.15 2.36 -6.62
C PHE A 101 11.47 3.18 -5.37
N ALA A 102 10.90 4.38 -5.28
CA ALA A 102 10.93 5.15 -4.04
C ALA A 102 9.93 4.56 -3.05
N VAL A 103 10.35 4.45 -1.79
CA VAL A 103 9.56 3.89 -0.71
C VAL A 103 9.49 4.92 0.42
N ALA A 104 8.28 5.24 0.86
CA ALA A 104 8.04 6.27 1.87
C ALA A 104 6.90 5.87 2.82
N ALA A 105 6.88 6.46 4.01
CA ALA A 105 5.71 6.40 4.90
C ALA A 105 4.73 7.54 4.52
N PRO A 106 3.55 7.25 3.96
CA PRO A 106 2.62 8.29 3.55
C PRO A 106 1.85 8.83 4.77
N THR A 107 1.47 10.10 4.70
CA THR A 107 0.44 10.66 5.60
C THR A 107 -0.93 10.44 4.98
N LEU A 108 -1.83 9.81 5.72
CA LEU A 108 -3.20 9.54 5.27
C LEU A 108 -4.17 10.46 6.01
N THR A 109 -4.77 11.38 5.28
CA THR A 109 -5.80 12.29 5.82
C THR A 109 -6.80 12.59 4.71
N GLY A 110 -8.06 12.65 5.08
CA GLY A 110 -9.15 13.07 4.20
C GLY A 110 -10.21 13.83 4.98
N SER A 111 -11.23 14.30 4.28
CA SER A 111 -12.29 15.14 4.83
C SER A 111 -13.69 14.56 4.61
N SER A 112 -13.80 13.24 4.36
CA SER A 112 -15.07 12.61 4.02
C SER A 112 -16.05 12.61 5.18
N TYR A 113 -17.34 12.79 4.85
CA TYR A 113 -18.45 12.75 5.80
C TYR A 113 -18.64 11.33 6.38
N ASP A 114 -18.77 11.23 7.71
CA ASP A 114 -18.86 9.96 8.44
C ASP A 114 -20.14 9.79 9.29
N ASP A 115 -20.96 10.83 9.45
CA ASP A 115 -22.15 10.76 10.30
C ASP A 115 -23.35 10.11 9.59
N VAL A 116 -23.46 8.79 9.76
CA VAL A 116 -24.52 7.98 9.14
C VAL A 116 -25.56 7.59 10.20
N PRO A 117 -26.86 7.89 10.01
CA PRO A 117 -27.92 7.41 10.92
C PRO A 117 -27.91 5.89 11.07
N ALA A 118 -28.38 5.38 12.20
CA ALA A 118 -28.51 3.94 12.38
C ALA A 118 -29.50 3.33 11.37
N VAL A 119 -29.10 2.25 10.71
CA VAL A 119 -29.90 1.53 9.72
C VAL A 119 -30.01 0.05 10.06
N THR A 120 -31.02 -0.62 9.53
CA THR A 120 -31.19 -2.07 9.64
C THR A 120 -31.07 -2.70 8.27
N GLY A 121 -30.26 -3.75 8.16
CA GLY A 121 -30.11 -4.51 6.92
C GLY A 121 -30.40 -6.00 7.08
N GLU A 122 -30.44 -6.70 5.95
CA GLU A 122 -30.58 -8.15 5.86
C GLU A 122 -29.31 -8.75 5.24
N LEU A 123 -28.71 -9.74 5.90
CA LEU A 123 -27.57 -10.47 5.38
C LEU A 123 -28.03 -11.50 4.35
N VAL A 124 -27.67 -11.29 3.09
CA VAL A 124 -27.96 -12.16 1.95
C VAL A 124 -26.65 -12.71 1.41
N THR A 125 -26.37 -13.98 1.71
CA THR A 125 -25.13 -14.69 1.35
C THR A 125 -23.86 -14.02 1.87
N ASP A 126 -23.30 -13.08 1.13
CA ASP A 126 -22.05 -12.36 1.43
C ASP A 126 -22.22 -10.84 1.27
N ARG A 127 -23.46 -10.34 1.29
CA ARG A 127 -23.81 -8.92 1.18
C ARG A 127 -24.89 -8.56 2.19
N VAL A 128 -24.93 -7.30 2.59
CA VAL A 128 -26.04 -6.78 3.40
C VAL A 128 -26.88 -5.85 2.55
N LEU A 129 -28.18 -6.11 2.48
CA LEU A 129 -29.14 -5.24 1.80
C LEU A 129 -29.81 -4.34 2.83
N VAL A 130 -29.71 -3.03 2.64
CA VAL A 130 -30.39 -2.03 3.45
C VAL A 130 -31.57 -1.49 2.63
N PRO A 131 -32.82 -1.90 2.95
CA PRO A 131 -34.00 -1.35 2.31
C PRO A 131 -34.23 0.09 2.76
N ASP A 132 -34.78 0.92 1.88
CA ASP A 132 -35.12 2.33 2.13
C ASP A 132 -34.03 3.12 2.90
N PRO A 133 -32.77 3.11 2.44
CA PRO A 133 -31.67 3.68 3.19
C PRO A 133 -31.76 5.22 3.22
N PRO A 134 -31.33 5.86 4.32
CA PRO A 134 -31.21 7.31 4.35
C PRO A 134 -30.26 7.78 3.25
N GLU A 135 -30.58 8.92 2.62
CA GLU A 135 -29.78 9.44 1.51
C GLU A 135 -28.30 9.59 1.88
N THR A 136 -28.02 9.94 3.14
CA THR A 136 -26.67 10.14 3.67
C THR A 136 -25.80 8.88 3.60
N LEU A 137 -26.35 7.67 3.74
CA LEU A 137 -25.58 6.42 3.77
C LEU A 137 -24.71 6.26 2.51
N HIS A 138 -25.33 6.38 1.33
CA HIS A 138 -24.63 6.28 0.06
C HIS A 138 -24.30 7.65 -0.54
N GLY A 139 -25.23 8.59 -0.46
CA GLY A 139 -25.14 9.89 -1.13
C GLY A 139 -24.10 10.84 -0.53
N ARG A 140 -23.75 10.67 0.75
CA ARG A 140 -22.74 11.51 1.44
C ARG A 140 -21.61 10.73 2.07
N ALA A 141 -21.88 9.58 2.68
CA ALA A 141 -20.87 8.76 3.33
C ALA A 141 -20.31 7.64 2.41
N PHE A 142 -20.85 7.53 1.19
CA PHE A 142 -20.35 6.65 0.13
C PHE A 142 -20.30 5.16 0.47
N TYR A 143 -21.09 4.70 1.44
CA TYR A 143 -21.21 3.28 1.76
C TYR A 143 -22.01 2.54 0.68
N GLY A 144 -21.56 1.33 0.35
CA GLY A 144 -22.28 0.40 -0.52
C GLY A 144 -22.46 0.87 -1.95
N GLN A 145 -23.40 0.23 -2.63
CA GLN A 145 -23.84 0.52 -3.98
C GLN A 145 -25.38 0.54 -4.02
N ARG A 146 -25.98 1.53 -4.68
CA ARG A 146 -27.43 1.57 -4.89
C ARG A 146 -27.88 0.47 -5.85
N LEU A 147 -28.99 -0.20 -5.49
CA LEU A 147 -29.68 -1.21 -6.29
C LEU A 147 -31.19 -1.10 -6.05
N ASP A 148 -31.95 -0.62 -7.02
CA ASP A 148 -33.42 -0.57 -7.03
C ASP A 148 -34.06 -0.13 -5.69
N GLY A 149 -33.67 1.05 -5.19
CA GLY A 149 -34.20 1.61 -3.95
C GLY A 149 -33.53 1.08 -2.67
N THR A 150 -32.63 0.11 -2.77
CA THR A 150 -31.82 -0.41 -1.66
C THR A 150 -30.37 0.04 -1.77
N VAL A 151 -29.62 -0.09 -0.68
CA VAL A 151 -28.15 -0.01 -0.69
C VAL A 151 -27.58 -1.37 -0.32
N GLN A 152 -26.76 -1.91 -1.22
CA GLN A 152 -26.00 -3.13 -0.99
C GLN A 152 -24.63 -2.79 -0.39
N LEU A 153 -24.36 -3.29 0.81
CA LEU A 153 -23.07 -3.20 1.48
C LEU A 153 -22.26 -4.48 1.25
N SER A 154 -20.95 -4.33 1.08
CA SER A 154 -20.00 -5.43 1.25
C SER A 154 -19.89 -5.84 2.73
N LEU A 155 -19.39 -7.06 3.01
CA LEU A 155 -19.20 -7.52 4.41
C LEU A 155 -18.30 -6.58 5.21
N VAL A 156 -17.24 -6.04 4.60
CA VAL A 156 -16.31 -5.12 5.28
C VAL A 156 -16.98 -3.78 5.62
N GLU A 157 -17.77 -3.21 4.68
CA GLU A 157 -18.56 -2.00 4.93
C GLU A 157 -19.59 -2.23 6.04
N ALA A 158 -20.28 -3.37 5.99
CA ALA A 158 -21.29 -3.72 6.97
C ALA A 158 -20.70 -3.96 8.37
N ALA A 159 -19.62 -4.73 8.47
CA ALA A 159 -18.95 -4.99 9.75
C ALA A 159 -18.45 -3.70 10.38
N SER A 160 -17.85 -2.81 9.58
CA SER A 160 -17.40 -1.49 9.99
C SER A 160 -18.54 -0.61 10.53
N LEU A 161 -19.69 -0.58 9.85
CA LEU A 161 -20.88 0.15 10.33
C LEU A 161 -21.47 -0.47 11.60
N ALA A 162 -21.50 -1.80 11.70
CA ALA A 162 -22.03 -2.52 12.86
C ALA A 162 -21.18 -2.28 14.11
N ALA A 163 -19.85 -2.31 13.99
CA ALA A 163 -18.91 -2.00 15.07
C ALA A 163 -19.06 -0.57 15.61
N ARG A 164 -19.53 0.36 14.76
CA ARG A 164 -19.86 1.76 15.15
C ARG A 164 -21.29 1.93 15.66
N GLY A 165 -22.05 0.84 15.81
CA GLY A 165 -23.45 0.86 16.21
C GLY A 165 -24.38 1.52 15.18
N ARG A 166 -23.94 1.66 13.92
CA ARG A 166 -24.73 2.30 12.84
C ARG A 166 -25.44 1.30 11.93
N LEU A 167 -25.18 0.00 12.07
CA LEU A 167 -25.89 -1.06 11.34
C LEU A 167 -26.36 -2.18 12.29
N GLY A 168 -27.66 -2.46 12.28
CA GLY A 168 -28.25 -3.68 12.82
C GLY A 168 -28.56 -4.70 11.72
N LEU A 169 -28.72 -5.98 12.10
CA LEU A 169 -29.18 -7.04 11.21
C LEU A 169 -30.54 -7.57 11.66
N ALA A 170 -31.48 -7.69 10.73
CA ALA A 170 -32.80 -8.26 11.00
C ALA A 170 -32.67 -9.69 11.55
N GLY A 171 -33.32 -9.96 12.70
CA GLY A 171 -33.30 -11.29 13.33
C GLY A 171 -31.94 -11.72 13.89
N ARG A 172 -31.03 -10.78 14.17
CA ARG A 172 -29.74 -11.03 14.84
C ARG A 172 -29.52 -9.99 15.94
N ALA A 173 -29.29 -10.46 17.16
CA ALA A 173 -29.02 -9.57 18.30
C ALA A 173 -27.64 -8.91 18.22
N ASP A 174 -26.65 -9.62 17.69
CA ASP A 174 -25.27 -9.15 17.54
C ASP A 174 -24.90 -9.11 16.06
N ALA A 175 -25.12 -7.95 15.44
CA ALA A 175 -24.87 -7.73 14.02
C ALA A 175 -23.38 -7.77 13.69
N GLU A 176 -22.55 -7.15 14.53
CA GLU A 176 -21.09 -7.07 14.32
C GLU A 176 -20.49 -8.47 14.28
N ARG A 177 -20.76 -9.28 15.32
CA ARG A 177 -20.23 -10.64 15.39
C ARG A 177 -20.68 -11.49 14.22
N ALA A 178 -21.97 -11.42 13.84
CA ALA A 178 -22.50 -12.18 12.71
C ALA A 178 -21.79 -11.82 11.39
N LEU A 179 -21.47 -10.54 11.17
CA LEU A 179 -20.78 -10.06 9.97
C LEU A 179 -19.30 -10.43 9.97
N VAL A 180 -18.63 -10.35 11.12
CA VAL A 180 -17.23 -10.75 11.28
C VAL A 180 -17.07 -12.26 11.07
N ASP A 181 -17.93 -13.07 11.70
CA ASP A 181 -17.92 -14.52 11.54
C ASP A 181 -18.14 -14.88 10.08
N ARG A 182 -19.13 -14.25 9.42
CA ARG A 182 -19.37 -14.46 7.99
C ARG A 182 -18.20 -14.02 7.10
N GLY A 183 -17.57 -12.90 7.42
CA GLY A 183 -16.38 -12.42 6.71
C GLY A 183 -15.21 -13.39 6.81
N ARG A 184 -14.97 -13.95 8.00
CA ARG A 184 -13.94 -14.98 8.24
C ARG A 184 -14.26 -16.30 7.54
N GLU A 185 -15.52 -16.69 7.44
CA GLU A 185 -15.91 -17.86 6.64
C GLU A 185 -15.56 -17.69 5.15
N VAL A 186 -15.71 -16.48 4.62
CA VAL A 186 -15.51 -16.20 3.18
C VAL A 186 -14.04 -15.91 2.83
N GLU A 187 -13.35 -15.10 3.64
CA GLU A 187 -11.99 -14.62 3.33
C GLU A 187 -10.92 -15.03 4.36
N GLY A 188 -11.30 -15.74 5.43
CA GLY A 188 -10.38 -16.12 6.51
C GLY A 188 -9.75 -14.91 7.20
N LYS A 189 -8.47 -15.05 7.61
CA LYS A 189 -7.68 -13.98 8.25
C LYS A 189 -7.51 -12.73 7.38
N ARG A 190 -7.75 -12.82 6.06
CA ARG A 190 -7.72 -11.64 5.18
C ARG A 190 -8.84 -10.66 5.52
N PHE A 191 -10.00 -11.17 5.93
CA PHE A 191 -11.12 -10.33 6.33
C PHE A 191 -10.74 -9.41 7.49
N ASP A 192 -10.15 -9.96 8.54
CA ASP A 192 -9.76 -9.20 9.74
C ASP A 192 -8.80 -8.05 9.40
N ARG A 193 -7.76 -8.32 8.60
CA ARG A 193 -6.82 -7.28 8.15
C ARG A 193 -7.51 -6.21 7.30
N ARG A 194 -8.38 -6.63 6.38
CA ARG A 194 -9.14 -5.70 5.52
C ARG A 194 -10.09 -4.84 6.33
N LEU A 195 -10.75 -5.39 7.36
CA LEU A 195 -11.63 -4.64 8.25
C LEU A 195 -10.84 -3.61 9.06
N GLN A 196 -9.72 -4.00 9.66
CA GLN A 196 -8.85 -3.09 10.38
C GLN A 196 -8.37 -1.92 9.50
N VAL A 197 -7.93 -2.21 8.27
CA VAL A 197 -7.51 -1.19 7.30
C VAL A 197 -8.67 -0.31 6.84
N TYR A 198 -9.84 -0.91 6.58
CA TYR A 198 -11.05 -0.18 6.21
C TYR A 198 -11.43 0.82 7.30
N ASP A 199 -11.41 0.39 8.56
CA ASP A 199 -11.72 1.23 9.71
C ASP A 199 -10.72 2.37 9.92
N ALA A 200 -9.43 2.09 9.75
CA ALA A 200 -8.39 3.11 9.82
C ALA A 200 -8.56 4.18 8.74
N LEU A 201 -8.86 3.77 7.49
CA LEU A 201 -9.15 4.70 6.40
C LEU A 201 -10.38 5.56 6.70
N ARG A 202 -11.49 4.95 7.14
CA ARG A 202 -12.69 5.69 7.54
C ARG A 202 -12.43 6.68 8.66
N THR A 203 -11.67 6.28 9.67
CA THR A 203 -11.28 7.14 10.80
C THR A 203 -10.40 8.31 10.35
N ALA A 204 -9.56 8.10 9.34
CA ALA A 204 -8.76 9.16 8.73
C ALA A 204 -9.56 10.08 7.78
N GLY A 205 -10.89 9.94 7.71
CA GLY A 205 -11.73 10.72 6.81
C GLY A 205 -11.57 10.33 5.33
N ILE A 206 -11.13 9.11 5.04
CA ILE A 206 -10.93 8.59 3.68
C ILE A 206 -12.04 7.59 3.36
N VAL A 207 -12.58 7.64 2.13
CA VAL A 207 -13.56 6.67 1.64
C VAL A 207 -12.85 5.51 0.92
N PRO A 208 -12.78 4.30 1.53
CA PRO A 208 -12.39 3.08 0.83
C PRO A 208 -13.57 2.50 0.03
N LYS A 209 -13.36 2.25 -1.27
CA LYS A 209 -14.21 1.41 -2.13
C LYS A 209 -13.43 0.20 -2.61
N THR A 210 -14.13 -0.81 -3.15
CA THR A 210 -13.47 -2.02 -3.68
C THR A 210 -12.40 -1.69 -4.74
N GLY A 211 -11.19 -2.21 -4.52
CA GLY A 211 -10.07 -2.12 -5.44
C GLY A 211 -10.03 -3.23 -6.49
N TYR A 212 -11.02 -4.13 -6.51
CA TYR A 212 -11.00 -5.38 -7.30
C TYR A 212 -10.65 -5.18 -8.78
N LYS A 213 -11.20 -4.14 -9.43
CA LYS A 213 -10.91 -3.81 -10.84
C LYS A 213 -9.46 -3.42 -11.13
N PHE A 214 -8.67 -3.21 -10.08
CA PHE A 214 -7.26 -2.83 -10.12
C PHE A 214 -6.37 -3.81 -9.33
N GLY A 215 -6.83 -5.05 -9.06
CA GLY A 215 -6.01 -6.03 -8.32
C GLY A 215 -5.65 -5.64 -6.88
N ALA A 216 -6.29 -4.61 -6.34
CA ALA A 216 -6.06 -4.08 -4.99
C ALA A 216 -7.26 -4.41 -4.07
N ASP A 217 -7.04 -4.34 -2.75
CA ASP A 217 -8.13 -4.52 -1.78
C ASP A 217 -9.07 -3.31 -1.80
N PHE A 218 -8.48 -2.11 -1.82
CA PHE A 218 -9.23 -0.86 -1.84
C PHE A 218 -8.70 0.13 -2.88
N ARG A 219 -9.60 0.97 -3.36
CA ARG A 219 -9.28 2.28 -3.95
C ARG A 219 -9.84 3.35 -3.03
N THR A 220 -9.09 4.42 -2.81
CA THR A 220 -9.44 5.41 -1.78
C THR A 220 -9.72 6.79 -2.35
N TYR A 221 -10.54 7.55 -1.64
CA TYR A 221 -10.85 8.94 -1.96
C TYR A 221 -10.73 9.77 -0.67
N ALA A 222 -9.76 10.69 -0.62
CA ALA A 222 -9.50 11.51 0.55
C ALA A 222 -10.48 12.69 0.64
N ASP A 223 -10.72 13.36 -0.48
CA ASP A 223 -11.66 14.47 -0.59
C ASP A 223 -12.83 14.03 -1.47
N VAL A 224 -14.02 13.96 -0.89
CA VAL A 224 -15.24 13.63 -1.62
C VAL A 224 -16.35 14.58 -1.22
N GLU A 225 -16.66 15.52 -2.10
CA GLU A 225 -17.74 16.48 -1.86
C GLU A 225 -19.11 15.92 -2.26
N SER A 226 -19.19 15.08 -3.31
CA SER A 226 -20.46 14.47 -3.74
C SER A 226 -20.27 13.21 -4.60
N VAL A 227 -21.35 12.42 -4.80
CA VAL A 227 -21.38 11.26 -5.72
C VAL A 227 -21.18 11.66 -7.19
N ALA A 228 -21.55 12.89 -7.55
CA ALA A 228 -21.33 13.42 -8.89
C ALA A 228 -19.86 13.83 -9.13
N ASP A 229 -19.13 14.11 -8.05
CA ASP A 229 -17.73 14.52 -8.05
C ASP A 229 -16.90 13.63 -7.11
N LEU A 230 -17.04 12.32 -7.32
CA LEU A 230 -16.05 11.36 -6.85
C LEU A 230 -14.77 11.68 -7.63
N GLY A 231 -13.94 12.56 -7.10
CA GLY A 231 -12.62 12.87 -7.64
C GLY A 231 -11.85 11.59 -7.98
N HIS A 232 -10.80 11.68 -8.79
CA HIS A 232 -10.02 10.49 -9.11
C HIS A 232 -9.49 9.86 -7.83
N SER A 233 -9.81 8.56 -7.59
CA SER A 233 -9.30 7.88 -6.39
C SER A 233 -7.78 8.05 -6.31
N GLU A 234 -7.26 8.44 -5.16
CA GLU A 234 -5.87 8.89 -5.02
C GLU A 234 -4.92 7.68 -4.93
N ARG A 235 -5.33 6.64 -4.19
CA ARG A 235 -4.48 5.48 -3.90
C ARG A 235 -5.16 4.16 -4.26
N LEU A 236 -4.33 3.18 -4.59
CA LEU A 236 -4.68 1.76 -4.57
C LEU A 236 -4.02 1.13 -3.35
N VAL A 237 -4.81 0.50 -2.49
CA VAL A 237 -4.34 -0.08 -1.23
C VAL A 237 -4.33 -1.60 -1.31
N ARG A 238 -3.17 -2.19 -1.05
CA ARG A 238 -2.95 -3.64 -0.87
C ARG A 238 -2.84 -3.92 0.62
N VAL A 239 -3.60 -4.89 1.13
CA VAL A 239 -3.60 -5.27 2.55
C VAL A 239 -2.87 -6.58 2.75
N LEU A 240 -1.74 -6.54 3.44
CA LEU A 240 -0.82 -7.66 3.58
C LEU A 240 -0.46 -7.87 5.06
N PRO A 241 -0.10 -9.10 5.48
CA PRO A 241 0.44 -9.30 6.82
C PRO A 241 1.84 -8.65 6.93
N ALA A 242 2.24 -8.23 8.14
CA ALA A 242 3.53 -7.56 8.34
C ALA A 242 4.75 -8.45 8.05
N ASP A 243 4.60 -9.77 8.09
CA ASP A 243 5.64 -10.76 7.75
C ASP A 243 5.68 -11.12 6.26
N HIS A 244 4.94 -10.39 5.41
CA HIS A 244 4.89 -10.66 3.98
C HIS A 244 6.28 -10.56 3.32
N THR A 245 6.54 -11.42 2.34
CA THR A 245 7.72 -11.34 1.46
C THR A 245 7.25 -11.10 0.04
N PHE A 246 7.62 -9.95 -0.50
CA PHE A 246 7.28 -9.54 -1.86
C PHE A 246 8.19 -10.21 -2.88
N ALA A 247 7.65 -10.52 -4.05
CA ALA A 247 8.44 -10.67 -5.26
C ALA A 247 8.64 -9.28 -5.90
N PRO A 248 9.86 -8.89 -6.31
CA PRO A 248 10.12 -7.64 -7.02
C PRO A 248 9.22 -7.44 -8.24
N ARG A 249 8.91 -8.53 -8.95
CA ARG A 249 7.95 -8.53 -10.06
C ARG A 249 6.56 -8.05 -9.64
N ASP A 250 6.07 -8.46 -8.47
CA ASP A 250 4.75 -8.06 -7.99
C ASP A 250 4.74 -6.57 -7.59
N ILE A 251 5.82 -6.08 -6.98
CA ILE A 251 6.01 -4.63 -6.72
C ILE A 251 5.96 -3.85 -8.05
N ALA A 252 6.70 -4.30 -9.07
CA ALA A 252 6.71 -3.65 -10.37
C ALA A 252 5.34 -3.63 -11.04
N LEU A 253 4.58 -4.73 -10.97
CA LEU A 253 3.23 -4.82 -11.50
C LEU A 253 2.26 -3.89 -10.77
N ASP A 254 2.29 -3.90 -9.44
CA ASP A 254 1.43 -3.08 -8.58
C ASP A 254 1.70 -1.58 -8.84
N VAL A 255 2.97 -1.16 -8.88
CA VAL A 255 3.35 0.23 -9.17
C VAL A 255 2.99 0.62 -10.61
N ARG A 256 3.22 -0.25 -11.59
CA ARG A 256 2.87 0.03 -13.00
C ARG A 256 1.37 0.18 -13.18
N LEU A 257 0.57 -0.66 -12.51
CA LEU A 257 -0.88 -0.59 -12.54
C LEU A 257 -1.38 0.72 -11.95
N ALA A 258 -0.92 1.08 -10.73
CA ALA A 258 -1.28 2.34 -10.10
C ALA A 258 -0.91 3.55 -10.97
N HIS A 259 0.32 3.57 -11.51
CA HIS A 259 0.77 4.62 -12.41
C HIS A 259 -0.10 4.72 -13.67
N GLY A 260 -0.47 3.60 -14.29
CA GLY A 260 -1.31 3.54 -15.47
C GLY A 260 -2.70 4.15 -15.28
N VAL A 261 -3.22 4.13 -14.04
CA VAL A 261 -4.51 4.74 -13.69
C VAL A 261 -4.38 6.04 -12.91
N ARG A 262 -3.18 6.65 -12.91
CA ARG A 262 -2.81 7.89 -12.22
C ARG A 262 -3.13 7.85 -10.72
N LYS A 263 -2.65 6.81 -10.04
CA LYS A 263 -2.81 6.58 -8.60
C LYS A 263 -1.47 6.24 -7.99
N GLU A 264 -1.39 6.43 -6.69
CA GLU A 264 -0.26 5.96 -5.89
C GLU A 264 -0.53 4.52 -5.40
N MET A 265 0.50 3.67 -5.44
CA MET A 265 0.42 2.34 -4.83
C MET A 265 0.76 2.45 -3.35
N THR A 266 -0.14 1.96 -2.51
CA THR A 266 0.00 1.96 -1.06
C THR A 266 -0.17 0.56 -0.52
N VAL A 267 0.69 0.17 0.40
CA VAL A 267 0.61 -1.09 1.13
C VAL A 267 0.27 -0.79 2.58
N ALA A 268 -0.72 -1.52 3.10
CA ALA A 268 -1.03 -1.59 4.52
C ALA A 268 -0.53 -2.92 5.07
N LEU A 269 0.54 -2.88 5.86
CA LEU A 269 1.10 -4.03 6.56
C LEU A 269 0.44 -4.15 7.93
N VAL A 270 -0.15 -5.31 8.22
CA VAL A 270 -0.98 -5.50 9.41
C VAL A 270 -0.39 -6.56 10.34
N ASP A 271 -0.07 -6.14 11.57
CA ASP A 271 0.27 -6.99 12.73
C ASP A 271 0.04 -6.21 14.04
N GLY A 272 -1.08 -6.45 14.73
CA GLY A 272 -1.47 -5.71 15.95
C GLY A 272 -1.74 -4.20 15.77
N GLY A 273 -1.28 -3.61 14.66
CA GLY A 273 -1.46 -2.25 14.18
C GLY A 273 -1.33 -2.20 12.66
N ILE A 274 -1.27 -1.00 12.07
CA ILE A 274 -1.10 -0.82 10.63
C ILE A 274 0.14 0.05 10.37
N GLU A 275 1.08 -0.49 9.61
CA GLU A 275 2.15 0.28 8.98
C GLU A 275 1.78 0.57 7.53
N TRP A 276 1.97 1.82 7.09
CA TRP A 276 1.64 2.28 5.76
C TRP A 276 2.90 2.54 4.96
N LEU A 277 2.97 2.00 3.74
CA LEU A 277 4.07 2.23 2.81
C LEU A 277 3.52 2.72 1.48
N ALA A 278 4.07 3.79 0.93
CA ALA A 278 3.86 4.24 -0.44
C ALA A 278 5.04 3.78 -1.29
N VAL A 279 4.75 3.16 -2.44
CA VAL A 279 5.76 2.70 -3.39
C VAL A 279 5.50 3.34 -4.74
N THR A 280 6.46 4.10 -5.24
CA THR A 280 6.33 4.85 -6.51
C THR A 280 7.52 4.61 -7.41
N ARG A 281 7.30 4.68 -8.73
CA ARG A 281 8.40 4.58 -9.69
C ARG A 281 9.30 5.81 -9.56
N LEU A 282 10.60 5.59 -9.45
CA LEU A 282 11.62 6.63 -9.40
C LEU A 282 12.46 6.61 -10.70
N THR A 283 12.86 7.78 -11.17
CA THR A 283 13.91 7.94 -12.19
C THR A 283 15.01 8.81 -11.61
N PRO A 284 16.13 8.22 -11.14
CA PRO A 284 17.26 8.95 -10.58
C PRO A 284 17.98 9.82 -11.64
#